data_AF-A0A838UNL2-F1
#
_entry.id   AF-A0A838UNL2-F1
#
_cell.length_a   1.000
_cell.length_b   1.000
_cell.length_c   1.000
_cell.angle_alpha   90.00
_cell.angle_beta   90.00
_cell.angle_gamma   90.00
#
_symmetry.space_group_name_H-M   'P 1'
#
loop_
_entity.id
_entity.type
_entity.pdbx_description
1 polymer ?
#
loop_
_entity_poly.entity_id
_entity_poly.type
_entity_poly.pdbx_seq_one_letter_code
_entity_poly.pdbx_strand_id
1 'polypeptide(L)'
;MIYLPWKWHLGPKPVDIVLIDECQDLSAAVLDLALKCAKPDGGRLIFVGDRAQAIYGFAGADDQAFDRIVERTQATQLPLSICYRCLASHVELAKAIVPQIEARPDAPEGIVEHISEDDLIERLRGLRGLPGQALVVCRVTAPLIALCIRLIGQQINARVRGREIGEQLIELLEAVLDMPGARYEQFGDWLATYEQLQVERLRQRPAEDAEPLIQALTDRAAAVRVCYEAFGMPTAGALKEKMRALFSKEKPDVWLSTVHKAKG
;
A
#
# COMPACT_ATOMS: atom_id res chain seq x y z
N MET A 1 -18.40 4.84 -6.14
CA MET A 1 -19.72 4.18 -6.28
C MET A 1 -20.23 4.39 -7.70
N ILE A 2 -19.79 3.55 -8.65
CA ILE A 2 -20.04 3.72 -10.10
C ILE A 2 -20.95 2.64 -10.71
N TYR A 3 -21.36 1.66 -9.91
CA TYR A 3 -22.25 0.59 -10.34
C TYR A 3 -23.63 1.10 -10.74
N LEU A 4 -24.21 2.06 -10.01
CA LEU A 4 -25.55 2.59 -10.32
C LEU A 4 -25.59 3.36 -11.66
N PRO A 5 -24.65 4.30 -11.96
CA PRO A 5 -24.56 4.89 -13.29
C PRO A 5 -24.43 3.85 -14.41
N TRP A 6 -23.62 2.82 -14.21
CA TRP A 6 -23.48 1.73 -15.17
C TRP A 6 -24.78 0.93 -15.35
N LYS A 7 -25.39 0.50 -14.24
CA LYS A 7 -26.60 -0.35 -14.19
C LYS A 7 -27.84 0.34 -14.76
N TRP A 8 -27.95 1.66 -14.58
CA TRP A 8 -29.06 2.47 -15.10
C TRP A 8 -28.76 3.09 -16.46
N HIS A 9 -27.63 2.70 -17.08
CA HIS A 9 -27.20 3.23 -18.38
C HIS A 9 -27.12 4.77 -18.41
N LEU A 10 -26.74 5.39 -17.28
CA LEU A 10 -26.51 6.82 -17.20
C LEU A 10 -25.20 7.17 -17.89
N GLY A 11 -25.26 8.12 -18.82
CA GLY A 11 -24.09 8.65 -19.53
C GLY A 11 -23.74 10.05 -19.02
N PRO A 12 -22.46 10.35 -18.78
CA PRO A 12 -22.02 11.73 -18.59
C PRO A 12 -22.20 12.52 -19.89
N LYS A 13 -22.20 13.86 -19.80
CA LYS A 13 -22.20 14.70 -21.00
C LYS A 13 -20.93 14.40 -21.81
N PRO A 14 -21.03 13.99 -23.10
CA PRO A 14 -19.85 13.63 -23.88
C PRO A 14 -18.93 14.82 -24.10
N VAL A 15 -17.63 14.57 -24.04
CA VAL A 15 -16.55 15.55 -24.26
C VAL A 15 -15.67 15.12 -25.43
N ASP A 16 -14.92 16.07 -25.98
CA ASP A 16 -14.04 15.85 -27.13
C ASP A 16 -12.82 14.99 -26.78
N ILE A 17 -12.28 15.15 -25.56
CA ILE A 17 -11.08 14.44 -25.12
C ILE A 17 -11.31 13.91 -23.71
N VAL A 18 -11.03 12.63 -23.52
CA VAL A 18 -11.04 11.96 -22.21
C VAL A 18 -9.64 11.43 -21.95
N LEU A 19 -9.07 11.83 -20.82
CA LEU A 19 -7.76 11.38 -20.35
C LEU A 19 -7.98 10.48 -19.14
N ILE A 20 -7.42 9.28 -19.17
CA ILE A 20 -7.51 8.29 -18.10
C ILE A 20 -6.09 7.95 -17.69
N ASP A 21 -5.77 8.22 -16.43
CA ASP A 21 -4.51 7.84 -15.80
C ASP A 21 -4.69 6.52 -15.02
N GLU A 22 -3.58 5.84 -14.73
CA GLU A 22 -3.53 4.56 -14.00
C GLU A 22 -4.52 3.51 -14.56
N CYS A 23 -4.58 3.38 -15.89
CA CYS A 23 -5.64 2.62 -16.55
C CYS A 23 -5.61 1.10 -16.27
N GLN A 24 -4.49 0.56 -15.78
CA GLN A 24 -4.43 -0.81 -15.28
C GLN A 24 -5.31 -1.06 -14.05
N ASP A 25 -5.65 -0.02 -13.29
CA ASP A 25 -6.39 -0.13 -12.04
C ASP A 25 -7.90 0.12 -12.23
N LEU A 26 -8.37 0.22 -13.49
CA LEU A 26 -9.79 0.36 -13.81
C LEU A 26 -10.55 -0.94 -13.54
N SER A 27 -11.75 -0.84 -12.98
CA SER A 27 -12.72 -1.94 -13.03
C SER A 27 -13.50 -1.91 -14.35
N ALA A 28 -14.13 -3.03 -14.71
CA ALA A 28 -14.99 -3.13 -15.89
C ALA A 28 -16.08 -2.04 -15.95
N ALA A 29 -16.63 -1.67 -14.79
CA ALA A 29 -17.63 -0.60 -14.67
C ALA A 29 -17.02 0.79 -14.90
N VAL A 30 -15.78 1.06 -14.45
CA VAL A 30 -15.11 2.34 -14.70
C VAL A 30 -14.81 2.47 -16.19
N LEU A 31 -14.29 1.41 -16.80
CA LEU A 31 -13.97 1.38 -18.23
C LEU A 31 -15.21 1.68 -19.07
N ASP A 32 -16.35 1.03 -18.78
CA ASP A 32 -17.58 1.28 -19.53
C ASP A 32 -18.08 2.74 -19.41
N LEU A 33 -17.97 3.33 -18.22
CA LEU A 33 -18.30 4.73 -18.01
C LEU A 33 -17.34 5.65 -18.77
N ALA A 34 -16.03 5.37 -18.73
CA ALA A 34 -15.01 6.16 -19.42
C ALA A 34 -15.24 6.19 -20.94
N LEU A 35 -15.66 5.07 -21.53
CA LEU A 35 -15.98 4.99 -22.96
C LEU A 35 -17.20 5.85 -23.33
N LYS A 36 -18.18 5.98 -22.42
CA LYS A 36 -19.36 6.85 -22.61
C LYS A 36 -19.05 8.34 -22.45
N CYS A 37 -17.90 8.70 -21.86
CA CYS A 37 -17.48 10.09 -21.71
C CYS A 37 -17.05 10.72 -23.05
N ALA A 38 -16.61 9.93 -24.03
CA ALA A 38 -16.17 10.47 -25.31
C ALA A 38 -17.36 10.71 -26.24
N LYS A 39 -17.32 11.79 -27.03
CA LYS A 39 -18.26 11.98 -28.13
C LYS A 39 -18.22 10.77 -29.09
N PRO A 40 -19.37 10.22 -29.51
CA PRO A 40 -19.41 9.10 -30.45
C PRO A 40 -18.67 9.40 -31.76
N ASP A 41 -18.78 10.63 -32.24
CA ASP A 41 -18.15 11.12 -33.45
C ASP A 41 -17.06 12.14 -33.11
N GLY A 42 -15.81 11.80 -33.40
CA GLY A 42 -14.66 12.71 -33.23
C GLY A 42 -14.10 12.82 -31.81
N GLY A 43 -14.65 12.08 -30.83
CA GLY A 43 -14.07 11.99 -29.49
C GLY A 43 -12.74 11.22 -29.47
N ARG A 44 -11.82 11.62 -28.59
CA ARG A 44 -10.53 10.95 -28.37
C ARG A 44 -10.40 10.46 -26.93
N LEU A 45 -10.10 9.18 -26.79
CA LEU A 45 -9.76 8.53 -25.53
C LEU A 45 -8.25 8.34 -25.46
N ILE A 46 -7.64 8.73 -24.34
CA ILE A 46 -6.22 8.52 -24.06
C ILE A 46 -6.11 7.81 -22.72
N PHE A 47 -5.55 6.61 -22.74
CA PHE A 47 -5.30 5.80 -21.55
C PHE A 47 -3.80 5.74 -21.28
N VAL A 48 -3.40 6.08 -20.06
CA VAL A 48 -2.03 6.03 -19.57
C VAL A 48 -1.99 5.06 -18.40
N GLY A 49 -0.98 4.20 -18.36
CA GLY A 49 -0.80 3.23 -17.29
C GLY A 49 0.36 2.30 -17.54
N ASP A 50 0.60 1.41 -16.60
CA ASP A 50 1.63 0.36 -16.67
C ASP A 50 1.03 -0.97 -16.22
N ARG A 51 0.98 -1.94 -17.14
CA ARG A 51 0.49 -3.31 -16.87
C ARG A 51 1.21 -3.95 -15.69
N ALA A 52 2.52 -3.73 -15.56
CA ALA A 52 3.34 -4.31 -14.50
C ALA A 52 3.09 -3.67 -13.12
N GLN A 53 2.32 -2.58 -13.07
CA GLN A 53 1.94 -1.92 -11.82
C GLN A 53 0.52 -2.25 -11.36
N ALA A 54 -0.20 -3.16 -12.03
CA ALA A 54 -1.55 -3.57 -11.63
C ALA A 54 -1.55 -4.33 -10.28
N ILE A 55 -1.76 -3.61 -9.17
CA ILE A 55 -1.69 -4.18 -7.81
C ILE A 55 -2.97 -4.01 -6.99
N TYR A 56 -4.03 -3.46 -7.60
CA TYR A 56 -5.31 -3.18 -6.94
C TYR A 56 -6.42 -4.19 -7.28
N GLY A 57 -6.08 -5.40 -7.72
CA GLY A 57 -7.08 -6.45 -8.02
C GLY A 57 -8.04 -6.73 -6.85
N PHE A 58 -7.54 -6.66 -5.61
CA PHE A 58 -8.36 -6.78 -4.39
C PHE A 58 -9.46 -5.70 -4.25
N ALA A 59 -9.29 -4.55 -4.89
CA ALA A 59 -10.26 -3.45 -4.90
C ALA A 59 -11.23 -3.54 -6.11
N GLY A 60 -11.20 -4.64 -6.86
CA GLY A 60 -12.01 -4.86 -8.06
C GLY A 60 -11.42 -4.22 -9.32
N ALA A 61 -10.13 -3.84 -9.29
CA ALA A 61 -9.41 -3.53 -10.50
C ALA A 61 -9.35 -4.78 -11.38
N ASP A 62 -9.45 -4.54 -12.68
CA ASP A 62 -9.64 -5.59 -13.64
C ASP A 62 -8.29 -6.08 -14.16
N ASP A 63 -7.97 -7.35 -13.93
CA ASP A 63 -6.64 -7.92 -14.23
C ASP A 63 -6.29 -7.91 -15.73
N GLN A 64 -7.31 -7.85 -16.59
CA GLN A 64 -7.17 -7.66 -18.04
C GLN A 64 -7.68 -6.28 -18.52
N ALA A 65 -7.69 -5.26 -17.64
CA ALA A 65 -8.12 -3.89 -17.98
C ALA A 65 -7.46 -3.39 -19.27
N PHE A 66 -6.15 -3.57 -19.38
CA PHE A 66 -5.36 -3.15 -20.54
C PHE A 66 -5.78 -3.85 -21.83
N ASP A 67 -5.98 -5.17 -21.80
CA ASP A 67 -6.40 -5.93 -22.98
C ASP A 67 -7.81 -5.54 -23.41
N ARG A 68 -8.72 -5.36 -22.46
CA ARG A 68 -10.08 -4.88 -22.71
C ARG A 68 -10.13 -3.46 -23.28
N ILE A 69 -9.23 -2.57 -22.82
CA ILE A 69 -9.11 -1.23 -23.41
C ILE A 69 -8.75 -1.36 -24.89
N VAL A 70 -7.72 -2.13 -25.22
CA VAL A 70 -7.27 -2.31 -26.61
C VAL A 70 -8.37 -2.97 -27.46
N GLU A 71 -9.00 -4.02 -26.97
CA GLU A 71 -10.09 -4.73 -27.66
C GLU A 71 -11.28 -3.79 -27.95
N ARG A 72 -11.75 -3.04 -26.94
CA ARG A 72 -12.96 -2.21 -27.06
C ARG A 72 -12.75 -0.93 -27.85
N THR A 73 -11.53 -0.42 -27.91
CA THR A 73 -11.22 0.88 -28.53
C THR A 73 -10.42 0.77 -29.82
N GLN A 74 -9.81 -0.38 -30.09
CA GLN A 74 -8.81 -0.56 -31.16
C GLN A 74 -7.68 0.49 -31.05
N ALA A 75 -7.32 0.88 -29.82
CA ALA A 75 -6.37 1.94 -29.56
C ALA A 75 -4.98 1.63 -30.13
N THR A 76 -4.34 2.68 -30.66
CA THR A 76 -2.91 2.65 -30.98
C THR A 76 -2.10 2.61 -29.69
N GLN A 77 -1.24 1.61 -29.54
CA GLN A 77 -0.36 1.48 -28.37
C GLN A 77 0.93 2.26 -28.61
N LEU A 78 1.26 3.17 -27.69
CA LEU A 78 2.44 4.02 -27.73
C LEU A 78 3.32 3.72 -26.51
N PRO A 79 4.33 2.84 -26.63
CA PRO A 79 5.18 2.49 -25.50
C PRO A 79 6.05 3.69 -25.07
N LEU A 80 6.08 3.96 -23.77
CA LEU A 80 6.93 4.97 -23.15
C LEU A 80 7.93 4.26 -22.22
N SER A 81 8.95 3.64 -22.79
CA SER A 81 9.91 2.78 -22.08
C SER A 81 10.92 3.54 -21.22
N ILE A 82 11.18 4.81 -21.52
CA ILE A 82 12.27 5.58 -20.90
C ILE A 82 11.89 6.04 -19.49
N CYS A 83 12.59 5.52 -18.49
CA CYS A 83 12.51 5.94 -17.10
C CYS A 83 13.40 7.15 -16.85
N TYR A 84 12.77 8.29 -16.58
CA TYR A 84 13.46 9.54 -16.23
C TYR A 84 13.71 9.70 -14.72
N ARG A 85 13.16 8.80 -13.89
CA ARG A 85 13.22 8.90 -12.41
C ARG A 85 14.39 8.12 -11.82
N CYS A 86 14.59 6.88 -12.26
CA CYS A 86 15.51 5.95 -11.63
C CYS A 86 16.91 6.01 -12.25
N LEU A 87 17.91 5.68 -11.43
CA LEU A 87 19.31 5.52 -11.85
C LEU A 87 19.49 4.26 -12.70
N ALA A 88 20.55 4.20 -13.52
CA ALA A 88 20.76 3.13 -14.50
C ALA A 88 20.75 1.73 -13.86
N SER A 89 21.55 1.53 -12.80
CA SER A 89 21.56 0.27 -12.03
C SER A 89 20.19 -0.18 -11.50
N HIS A 90 19.31 0.76 -11.13
CA HIS A 90 17.98 0.43 -10.61
C HIS A 90 17.03 0.01 -11.73
N VAL A 91 17.14 0.65 -12.90
CA VAL A 91 16.41 0.24 -14.10
C VAL A 91 16.87 -1.14 -14.54
N GLU A 92 18.16 -1.42 -14.48
CA GLU A 92 18.70 -2.74 -14.83
C GLU A 92 18.14 -3.85 -13.91
N LEU A 93 18.05 -3.59 -12.60
CA LEU A 93 17.35 -4.51 -11.69
C LEU A 93 15.87 -4.69 -12.07
N ALA A 94 15.18 -3.58 -12.40
CA ALA A 94 13.76 -3.61 -12.76
C ALA A 94 13.48 -4.39 -14.05
N LYS A 95 14.44 -4.51 -14.99
CA LYS A 95 14.29 -5.30 -16.22
C LYS A 95 14.04 -6.78 -15.98
N ALA A 96 14.41 -7.33 -14.82
CA ALA A 96 14.05 -8.70 -14.45
C ALA A 96 12.53 -8.90 -14.37
N ILE A 97 11.76 -7.83 -14.18
CA ILE A 97 10.30 -7.83 -14.08
C ILE A 97 9.67 -7.16 -15.31
N VAL A 98 10.25 -6.06 -15.79
CA VAL A 98 9.74 -5.27 -16.93
C VAL A 98 10.86 -5.12 -17.98
N PRO A 99 11.10 -6.12 -18.84
CA PRO A 99 12.27 -6.15 -19.72
C PRO A 99 12.41 -4.95 -20.67
N GLN A 100 11.29 -4.32 -21.02
CA GLN A 100 11.23 -3.19 -21.93
C GLN A 100 11.54 -1.83 -21.28
N ILE A 101 11.75 -1.75 -19.95
CA ILE A 101 12.08 -0.48 -19.30
C ILE A 101 13.52 -0.06 -19.63
N GLU A 102 13.70 1.21 -19.97
CA GLU A 102 14.98 1.77 -20.39
C GLU A 102 15.39 2.92 -19.48
N ALA A 103 16.69 3.06 -19.22
CA ALA A 103 17.19 4.23 -18.50
C ALA A 103 17.22 5.42 -19.47
N ARG A 104 16.94 6.63 -18.97
CA ARG A 104 17.16 7.83 -19.79
C ARG A 104 18.62 7.92 -20.24
N PRO A 105 18.91 8.57 -21.39
CA PRO A 105 20.27 8.95 -21.75
C PRO A 105 20.95 9.66 -20.57
N ASP A 106 22.20 9.30 -20.31
CA ASP A 106 23.03 9.87 -19.25
C ASP A 106 22.47 9.70 -17.82
N ALA A 107 21.65 8.67 -17.58
CA ALA A 107 21.27 8.29 -16.23
C ALA A 107 22.52 7.90 -15.42
N PRO A 108 22.76 8.48 -14.23
CA PRO A 108 23.89 8.09 -13.40
C PRO A 108 23.74 6.66 -12.90
N GLU A 109 24.86 6.04 -12.55
CA GLU A 109 24.85 4.79 -11.80
C GLU A 109 24.42 5.03 -10.35
N GLY A 110 23.59 4.13 -9.85
CA GLY A 110 23.17 4.08 -8.45
C GLY A 110 23.72 2.86 -7.73
N ILE A 111 23.40 2.73 -6.45
CA ILE A 111 23.84 1.62 -5.61
C ILE A 111 22.65 0.66 -5.38
N VAL A 112 22.86 -0.61 -5.68
CA VAL A 112 21.93 -1.71 -5.39
C VAL A 112 22.69 -2.74 -4.57
N GLU A 113 22.28 -2.94 -3.33
CA GLU A 113 23.00 -3.79 -2.37
C GLU A 113 22.04 -4.72 -1.63
N HIS A 114 22.54 -5.91 -1.31
CA HIS A 114 21.89 -6.82 -0.39
C HIS A 114 22.56 -6.67 0.96
N ILE A 115 21.76 -6.34 1.97
CA ILE A 115 22.24 -6.07 3.32
C ILE A 115 21.56 -6.96 4.35
N SER A 116 22.24 -7.23 5.46
CA SER A 116 21.60 -7.83 6.63
C SER A 116 20.65 -6.83 7.30
N GLU A 117 19.69 -7.34 8.06
CA GLU A 117 18.81 -6.48 8.86
C GLU A 117 19.57 -5.72 9.96
N ASP A 118 20.60 -6.34 10.54
CA ASP A 118 21.41 -5.75 11.60
C ASP A 118 22.14 -4.49 11.12
N ASP A 119 22.58 -4.50 9.86
CA ASP A 119 23.28 -3.36 9.31
C ASP A 119 22.33 -2.21 8.87
N LEU A 120 21.03 -2.48 8.68
CA LEU A 120 20.07 -1.52 8.14
C LEU A 120 20.06 -0.20 8.93
N ILE A 121 20.17 -0.29 10.25
CA ILE A 121 20.18 0.88 11.15
C ILE A 121 21.39 1.77 10.87
N GLU A 122 22.58 1.18 10.70
CA GLU A 122 23.80 1.93 10.39
C GLU A 122 23.71 2.60 9.02
N ARG A 123 23.14 1.92 8.03
CA ARG A 123 22.94 2.49 6.69
C ARG A 123 21.98 3.68 6.75
N LEU A 124 20.84 3.52 7.41
CA LEU A 124 19.87 4.61 7.60
C LEU A 124 20.46 5.79 8.38
N ARG A 125 21.34 5.53 9.35
CA ARG A 125 22.06 6.60 10.08
C ARG A 125 23.01 7.36 9.16
N GLY A 126 23.74 6.66 8.30
CA GLY A 126 24.66 7.26 7.31
C GLY A 126 23.96 8.13 6.27
N LEU A 127 22.66 7.92 6.04
CA LEU A 127 21.85 8.75 5.12
C LEU A 127 21.36 10.07 5.74
N ARG A 128 21.52 10.27 7.06
CA ARG A 128 21.08 11.51 7.72
C ARG A 128 21.84 12.71 7.16
N GLY A 129 21.11 13.80 6.92
CA GLY A 129 21.67 15.05 6.41
C GLY A 129 21.82 15.10 4.88
N LEU A 130 21.57 13.99 4.17
CA LEU A 130 21.41 14.02 2.72
C LEU A 130 20.08 14.66 2.33
N PRO A 131 19.99 15.33 1.17
CA PRO A 131 18.74 15.86 0.68
C PRO A 131 17.75 14.72 0.40
N GLY A 132 16.57 14.82 1.00
CA GLY A 132 15.51 13.82 0.85
C GLY A 132 15.17 13.13 2.17
N GLN A 133 14.44 12.01 2.08
CA GLN A 133 14.05 11.17 3.20
C GLN A 133 14.29 9.73 2.80
N ALA A 134 14.74 8.90 3.73
CA ALA A 134 14.82 7.47 3.46
C ALA A 134 13.39 6.88 3.47
N LEU A 135 13.12 5.95 2.56
CA LEU A 135 11.86 5.19 2.52
C LEU A 135 12.18 3.71 2.67
N VAL A 136 11.64 3.10 3.72
CA VAL A 136 11.63 1.65 3.92
C VAL A 136 10.26 1.14 3.54
N VAL A 137 10.22 0.21 2.58
CA VAL A 137 8.98 -0.40 2.11
C VAL A 137 8.92 -1.85 2.57
N CYS A 138 7.78 -2.27 3.11
CA CYS A 138 7.51 -3.68 3.43
C CYS A 138 6.13 -4.09 2.90
N ARG A 139 5.90 -5.39 2.73
CA ARG A 139 4.58 -5.90 2.33
C ARG A 139 3.55 -5.73 3.46
N VAL A 140 3.99 -5.90 4.70
CA VAL A 140 3.15 -6.04 5.90
C VAL A 140 3.53 -4.98 6.95
N THR A 141 2.60 -4.71 7.87
CA THR A 141 2.67 -3.59 8.83
C THR A 141 3.52 -3.93 10.06
N ALA A 142 3.41 -5.15 10.59
CA ALA A 142 4.07 -5.51 11.85
C ALA A 142 5.60 -5.31 11.84
N PRO A 143 6.35 -5.73 10.78
CA PRO A 143 7.78 -5.47 10.69
C PRO A 143 8.12 -3.98 10.60
N LEU A 144 7.27 -3.17 9.95
CA LEU A 144 7.46 -1.72 9.88
C LEU A 144 7.31 -1.08 11.27
N ILE A 145 6.32 -1.53 12.05
CA ILE A 145 6.13 -1.04 13.42
C ILE A 145 7.31 -1.41 14.30
N ALA A 146 7.76 -2.67 14.24
CA ALA A 146 8.93 -3.15 14.98
C ALA A 146 10.19 -2.34 14.64
N LEU A 147 10.46 -2.13 13.34
CA LEU A 147 11.59 -1.33 12.88
C LEU A 147 11.45 0.14 13.29
N CYS A 148 10.26 0.74 13.18
CA CYS A 148 10.01 2.13 13.58
C CYS A 148 10.34 2.34 15.07
N ILE A 149 9.88 1.44 15.95
CA ILE A 149 10.17 1.51 17.39
C ILE A 149 11.68 1.36 17.65
N ARG A 150 12.35 0.42 16.98
CA ARG A 150 13.82 0.25 17.06
C ARG A 150 14.56 1.52 16.64
N LEU A 151 14.17 2.14 15.53
CA LEU A 151 14.77 3.37 15.02
C LEU A 151 14.59 4.52 16.02
N ILE A 152 13.39 4.71 16.56
CA ILE A 152 13.11 5.74 17.57
C ILE A 152 13.94 5.50 18.84
N GLY A 153 14.07 4.25 19.29
CA GLY A 153 14.93 3.86 20.41
C GLY A 153 16.41 4.19 20.18
N GLN A 154 16.86 4.18 18.92
CA GLN A 154 18.20 4.61 18.49
C GLN A 154 18.27 6.11 18.14
N GLN A 155 17.29 6.90 18.58
CA GLN A 155 17.17 8.34 18.33
C GLN A 155 17.10 8.71 16.84
N ILE A 156 16.67 7.78 15.98
CA ILE A 156 16.39 8.01 14.55
C ILE A 156 14.92 8.43 14.42
N ASN A 157 14.69 9.62 13.86
CA ASN A 157 13.35 10.15 13.69
C ASN A 157 12.63 9.40 12.56
N ALA A 158 11.85 8.40 12.94
CA ALA A 158 11.12 7.52 12.03
C ALA A 158 9.61 7.64 12.23
N ARG A 159 8.83 7.48 11.15
CA ARG A 159 7.36 7.43 11.18
C ARG A 159 6.82 6.41 10.18
N VAL A 160 5.65 5.84 10.49
CA VAL A 160 4.93 4.95 9.60
C VAL A 160 3.88 5.75 8.81
N ARG A 161 3.88 5.64 7.48
CA ARG A 161 2.94 6.30 6.59
C ARG A 161 1.61 5.56 6.56
N GLY A 162 0.52 6.31 6.77
CA GLY A 162 -0.86 5.80 6.71
C GLY A 162 -1.55 5.91 8.06
N ARG A 163 -2.16 7.07 8.34
CA ARG A 163 -2.89 7.30 9.59
C ARG A 163 -4.03 6.29 9.79
N GLU A 164 -4.68 5.90 8.69
CA GLU A 164 -5.78 4.92 8.73
C GLU A 164 -5.32 3.57 9.26
N ILE A 165 -4.06 3.19 9.03
CA ILE A 165 -3.48 1.97 9.60
C ILE A 165 -3.40 2.13 11.12
N GLY A 166 -2.89 3.27 11.61
CA GLY A 166 -2.82 3.56 13.03
C GLY A 166 -4.18 3.50 13.72
N GLU A 167 -5.22 4.08 13.13
CA GLU A 167 -6.58 4.00 13.68
C GLU A 167 -7.10 2.55 13.67
N GLN A 168 -6.87 1.77 12.61
CA GLN A 168 -7.25 0.34 12.58
C GLN A 168 -6.56 -0.50 13.66
N LEU A 169 -5.31 -0.19 14.02
CA LEU A 169 -4.62 -0.87 15.12
C LEU A 169 -5.23 -0.50 16.48
N ILE A 170 -5.66 0.75 16.64
CA ILE A 170 -6.33 1.24 17.85
C ILE A 170 -7.72 0.61 17.98
N GLU A 171 -8.48 0.54 16.89
CA GLU A 171 -9.78 -0.16 16.84
C GLU A 171 -9.63 -1.63 17.22
N LEU A 172 -8.57 -2.31 16.75
CA LEU A 172 -8.29 -3.69 17.15
C LEU A 172 -7.98 -3.81 18.65
N LEU A 173 -7.17 -2.90 19.19
CA LEU A 173 -6.87 -2.86 20.62
C LEU A 173 -8.14 -2.67 21.44
N GLU A 174 -9.04 -1.77 21.02
CA GLU A 174 -10.32 -1.52 21.69
C GLU A 174 -11.24 -2.74 21.59
N ALA A 175 -11.35 -3.36 20.41
CA ALA A 175 -12.14 -4.58 20.22
C ALA A 175 -11.69 -5.76 21.09
N VAL A 176 -10.39 -5.88 21.37
CA VAL A 176 -9.86 -6.90 22.29
C VAL A 176 -10.24 -6.56 23.74
N LEU A 177 -10.17 -5.29 24.14
CA LEU A 177 -10.52 -4.85 25.50
C LEU A 177 -12.03 -4.90 25.77
N ASP A 178 -12.85 -4.83 24.73
CA ASP A 178 -14.31 -4.98 24.83
C ASP A 178 -14.76 -6.44 24.99
N MET A 179 -13.85 -7.42 24.88
CA MET A 179 -14.18 -8.83 25.13
C MET A 179 -14.61 -9.04 26.58
N PRO A 180 -15.65 -9.88 26.84
CA PRO A 180 -16.09 -10.19 28.18
C PRO A 180 -14.97 -10.76 29.05
N GLY A 181 -14.62 -10.05 30.14
CA GLY A 181 -13.58 -10.46 31.08
C GLY A 181 -12.16 -10.03 30.71
N ALA A 182 -11.97 -9.30 29.60
CA ALA A 182 -10.67 -8.80 29.19
C ALA A 182 -10.03 -7.89 30.24
N ARG A 183 -8.72 -8.08 30.44
CA ARG A 183 -7.89 -7.28 31.35
C ARG A 183 -6.65 -6.81 30.62
N TYR A 184 -6.32 -5.53 30.75
CA TYR A 184 -5.20 -4.93 30.03
C TYR A 184 -3.83 -5.50 30.47
N GLU A 185 -3.73 -5.92 31.73
CA GLU A 185 -2.52 -6.59 32.27
C GLU A 185 -2.23 -7.93 31.58
N GLN A 186 -3.25 -8.55 30.98
CA GLN A 186 -3.16 -9.81 30.24
C GLN A 186 -3.45 -9.60 28.74
N PHE A 187 -3.27 -8.37 28.24
CA PHE A 187 -3.71 -8.00 26.90
C PHE A 187 -3.09 -8.86 25.79
N GLY A 188 -1.84 -9.31 25.95
CA GLY A 188 -1.19 -10.21 24.98
C GLY A 188 -1.92 -11.56 24.79
N ASP A 189 -2.44 -12.12 25.88
CA ASP A 189 -3.21 -13.38 25.87
C ASP A 189 -4.61 -13.17 25.28
N TRP A 190 -5.26 -12.05 25.66
CA TRP A 190 -6.56 -11.66 25.12
C TRP A 190 -6.50 -11.36 23.63
N LEU A 191 -5.43 -10.71 23.16
CA LEU A 191 -5.19 -10.46 21.74
C LEU A 191 -5.02 -11.78 20.96
N ALA A 192 -4.27 -12.74 21.50
CA ALA A 192 -4.14 -14.06 20.89
C ALA A 192 -5.48 -14.80 20.81
N THR A 193 -6.27 -14.73 21.89
CA THR A 193 -7.61 -15.32 21.94
C THR A 193 -8.56 -14.68 20.93
N TYR A 194 -8.57 -13.34 20.87
CA TYR A 194 -9.36 -12.60 19.88
C TYR A 194 -9.00 -12.98 18.46
N GLU A 195 -7.69 -13.02 18.15
CA GLU A 195 -7.18 -13.39 16.84
C GLU A 195 -7.66 -14.79 16.44
N GLN A 196 -7.51 -15.79 17.32
CA GLN A 196 -7.96 -17.15 17.07
C GLN A 196 -9.46 -17.22 16.75
N LEU A 197 -10.30 -16.58 17.57
CA LEU A 197 -11.75 -16.55 17.36
C LEU A 197 -12.15 -15.91 16.02
N GLN A 198 -11.51 -14.79 15.65
CA GLN A 198 -11.82 -14.12 14.39
C GLN A 198 -11.30 -14.93 13.18
N VAL A 199 -10.14 -15.57 13.28
CA VAL A 199 -9.62 -16.45 12.22
C VAL A 199 -10.54 -17.64 12.01
N GLU A 200 -11.00 -18.30 13.08
CA GLU A 200 -11.98 -19.39 12.97
C GLU A 200 -13.28 -18.96 12.30
N ARG A 201 -13.77 -17.76 12.62
CA ARG A 201 -14.95 -17.18 11.98
C ARG A 201 -14.71 -16.90 10.50
N LEU A 202 -13.55 -16.36 10.12
CA LEU A 202 -13.21 -16.06 8.72
C LEU A 202 -13.07 -17.32 7.88
N ARG A 203 -12.54 -18.41 8.46
CA ARG A 203 -12.43 -19.73 7.81
C ARG A 203 -13.77 -20.35 7.41
N GLN A 204 -14.90 -19.82 7.88
CA GLN A 204 -16.24 -20.24 7.44
C GLN A 204 -16.62 -19.70 6.06
N ARG A 205 -15.83 -18.77 5.51
CA ARG A 205 -16.00 -18.22 4.15
C ARG A 205 -15.20 -19.04 3.13
N PRO A 206 -15.48 -18.89 1.82
CA PRO A 206 -14.61 -19.44 0.78
C PRO A 206 -13.16 -19.00 0.98
N ALA A 207 -12.20 -19.90 0.69
CA ALA A 207 -10.78 -19.67 0.95
C ALA A 207 -10.25 -18.41 0.25
N GLU A 208 -10.67 -18.19 -0.99
CA GLU A 208 -10.29 -17.02 -1.81
C GLU A 208 -10.65 -15.69 -1.15
N ASP A 209 -11.77 -15.64 -0.42
CA ASP A 209 -12.20 -14.45 0.33
C ASP A 209 -11.56 -14.39 1.73
N ALA A 210 -11.34 -15.55 2.36
CA ALA A 210 -10.90 -15.65 3.74
C ALA A 210 -9.40 -15.37 3.90
N GLU A 211 -8.56 -15.90 3.03
CA GLU A 211 -7.09 -15.82 3.15
C GLU A 211 -6.56 -14.39 3.24
N PRO A 212 -6.96 -13.44 2.36
CA PRO A 212 -6.49 -12.06 2.45
C PRO A 212 -6.92 -11.37 3.75
N LEU A 213 -8.15 -11.67 4.22
CA LEU A 213 -8.69 -11.12 5.46
C LEU A 213 -7.98 -11.66 6.70
N ILE A 214 -7.67 -12.95 6.72
CA ILE A 214 -6.90 -13.60 7.78
C ILE A 214 -5.49 -13.01 7.82
N GLN A 215 -4.81 -12.90 6.68
CA GLN A 215 -3.47 -12.32 6.61
C GLN A 215 -3.45 -10.86 7.13
N ALA A 216 -4.45 -10.06 6.76
CA ALA A 216 -4.58 -8.68 7.23
C ALA A 216 -4.93 -8.58 8.73
N LEU A 217 -5.71 -9.51 9.27
CA LEU A 217 -5.99 -9.58 10.71
C LEU A 217 -4.73 -9.97 11.49
N THR A 218 -4.04 -11.03 11.08
CA THR A 218 -2.82 -11.53 11.74
C THR A 218 -1.71 -10.49 11.71
N ASP A 219 -1.52 -9.77 10.59
CA ASP A 219 -0.56 -8.65 10.53
C ASP A 219 -0.90 -7.53 11.52
N ARG A 220 -2.18 -7.15 11.62
CA ARG A 220 -2.62 -6.12 12.58
C ARG A 220 -2.46 -6.59 14.03
N ALA A 221 -2.81 -7.83 14.33
CA ALA A 221 -2.62 -8.41 15.67
C ALA A 221 -1.13 -8.45 16.04
N ALA A 222 -0.26 -8.88 15.12
CA ALA A 222 1.19 -8.84 15.31
C ALA A 222 1.70 -7.40 15.53
N ALA A 223 1.22 -6.42 14.77
CA ALA A 223 1.61 -5.02 14.93
C ALA A 223 1.19 -4.44 16.29
N VAL A 224 -0.03 -4.74 16.75
CA VAL A 224 -0.52 -4.34 18.08
C VAL A 224 0.29 -5.02 19.19
N ARG A 225 0.60 -6.30 19.04
CA ARG A 225 1.44 -7.07 19.97
C ARG A 225 2.82 -6.43 20.13
N VAL A 226 3.48 -6.11 19.01
CA VAL A 226 4.78 -5.41 18.99
C VAL A 226 4.69 -4.08 19.75
N CYS A 227 3.65 -3.27 19.54
CA CYS A 227 3.47 -2.01 20.27
C CYS A 227 3.30 -2.26 21.79
N TYR A 228 2.47 -3.23 22.17
CA TYR A 228 2.20 -3.56 23.57
C TYR A 228 3.48 -3.99 24.30
N GLU A 229 4.21 -4.94 23.71
CA GLU A 229 5.44 -5.50 24.27
C GLU A 229 6.58 -4.47 24.32
N ALA A 230 6.78 -3.71 23.24
CA ALA A 230 7.91 -2.79 23.15
C ALA A 230 7.72 -1.51 23.97
N PHE A 231 6.49 -1.00 24.10
CA PHE A 231 6.24 0.21 24.89
C PHE A 231 6.03 -0.07 26.37
N GLY A 232 5.47 -1.22 26.76
CA GLY A 232 5.25 -1.58 28.16
C GLY A 232 4.41 -0.55 28.94
N MET A 233 3.44 0.09 28.27
CA MET A 233 2.63 1.13 28.88
C MET A 233 1.66 0.56 29.93
N PRO A 234 1.45 1.23 31.07
CA PRO A 234 0.64 0.70 32.18
C PRO A 234 -0.86 0.73 31.91
N THR A 235 -1.32 1.49 30.91
CA THR A 235 -2.74 1.61 30.58
C THR A 235 -2.96 1.57 29.07
N ALA A 236 -4.13 1.11 28.65
CA ALA A 236 -4.57 1.14 27.26
C ALA A 236 -4.57 2.56 26.68
N GLY A 237 -4.91 3.58 27.48
CA GLY A 237 -4.87 4.98 27.07
C GLY A 237 -3.47 5.44 26.68
N ALA A 238 -2.47 5.18 27.54
CA ALA A 238 -1.08 5.53 27.28
C ALA A 238 -0.50 4.76 26.07
N LEU A 239 -0.89 3.49 25.90
CA LEU A 239 -0.51 2.70 24.73
C LEU A 239 -1.07 3.31 23.44
N LYS A 240 -2.36 3.69 23.43
CA LYS A 240 -3.00 4.34 22.28
C LYS A 240 -2.29 5.64 21.88
N GLU A 241 -1.88 6.47 22.84
CA GLU A 241 -1.12 7.69 22.57
C GLU A 241 0.23 7.40 21.90
N LYS A 242 0.99 6.43 22.41
CA LYS A 242 2.26 6.00 21.81
C LYS A 242 2.09 5.44 20.41
N MET A 243 1.06 4.62 20.20
CA MET A 243 0.72 4.09 18.87
C MET A 243 0.42 5.23 17.89
N ARG A 244 -0.43 6.20 18.26
CA ARG A 244 -0.73 7.37 17.39
C ARG A 244 0.51 8.17 17.03
N ALA A 245 1.45 8.33 17.94
CA ALA A 245 2.68 9.07 17.70
C ALA A 245 3.52 8.46 16.56
N LEU A 246 3.49 7.13 16.38
CA LEU A 246 4.22 6.46 15.28
C LEU A 246 3.72 6.89 13.88
N PHE A 247 2.47 7.34 13.78
CA PHE A 247 1.81 7.72 12.52
C PHE A 247 1.64 9.24 12.38
N SER A 248 2.40 10.04 13.14
CA SER A 248 2.32 11.50 13.04
C SER A 248 2.75 12.01 11.66
N LYS A 249 2.22 13.18 11.27
CA LYS A 249 2.55 13.83 9.98
C LYS A 249 3.84 14.65 10.02
N GLU A 250 4.51 14.70 11.17
CA GLU A 250 5.77 15.41 11.30
C GLU A 250 6.80 14.78 10.37
N LYS A 251 7.60 15.63 9.71
CA LYS A 251 8.55 15.20 8.68
C LYS A 251 9.66 14.34 9.32
N PRO A 252 9.73 13.02 9.07
CA PRO A 252 10.76 12.17 9.63
C PRO A 252 12.03 12.17 8.76
N ASP A 253 13.11 11.64 9.33
CA ASP A 253 14.31 11.25 8.55
C ASP A 253 14.02 9.98 7.74
N VAL A 254 13.23 9.06 8.32
CA VAL A 254 12.88 7.76 7.73
C VAL A 254 11.37 7.56 7.69
N TRP A 255 10.82 7.38 6.49
CA TRP A 255 9.47 6.89 6.28
C TRP A 255 9.45 5.37 6.21
N LEU A 256 8.48 4.77 6.88
CA LEU A 256 8.16 3.35 6.79
C LEU A 256 6.78 3.21 6.15
N SER A 257 6.65 2.43 5.09
CA SER A 257 5.38 2.35 4.35
C SER A 257 5.11 0.94 3.82
N THR A 258 3.84 0.56 3.80
CA THR A 258 3.44 -0.63 3.04
C THR A 258 3.45 -0.31 1.55
N VAL A 259 3.68 -1.30 0.69
CA VAL A 259 3.72 -1.12 -0.78
C VAL A 259 2.48 -0.36 -1.30
N HIS A 260 1.29 -0.70 -0.82
CA HIS A 260 0.05 -0.06 -1.25
C HIS A 260 -0.01 1.44 -0.89
N LYS A 261 0.54 1.85 0.26
CA LYS A 261 0.59 3.27 0.69
C LYS A 261 1.73 4.05 0.07
N ALA A 262 2.74 3.36 -0.47
CA ALA A 262 3.83 3.98 -1.22
C ALA A 262 3.43 4.26 -2.68
N LYS A 263 2.63 3.36 -3.30
CA LYS A 263 2.08 3.57 -4.65
C LYS A 263 0.95 4.62 -4.66
N GLY A 264 0.10 4.61 -3.63
CA GLY A 264 -1.07 5.51 -3.50
C GLY A 264 -0.85 6.82 -2.73
#